data_AF-A0A7C5WFF1-F1
#
_entry.id   AF-A0A7C5WFF1-F1
#
_cell.length_a   1.000
_cell.length_b   1.000
_cell.length_c   1.000
_cell.angle_alpha   90.00
_cell.angle_beta   90.00
_cell.angle_gamma   90.00
#
_symmetry.space_group_name_H-M   'P 1'
#
loop_
_entity.id
_entity.type
_entity.pdbx_description
1 polymer ?
#
loop_
_entity_poly.entity_id
_entity_poly.type
_entity_poly.pdbx_seq_one_letter_code
_entity_poly.pdbx_strand_id
1 'polypeptide(L)' 'MTIDGKTTQMDVKELEKDGLKRRYEVTIAADDLKARRDAKLEELRKTARIPGFRPGKVPLSH' A
#
# COMPACT_ATOMS: atom_id res chain seq x y z
N MET A 1 -25.20 5.31 15.61
CA MET A 1 -24.04 4.78 16.36
C MET A 1 -22.81 5.18 15.56
N THR A 2 -22.33 6.39 15.83
CA THR A 2 -21.11 6.93 15.23
C THR A 2 -19.95 6.51 16.12
N ILE A 3 -19.00 5.77 15.56
CA ILE A 3 -17.68 5.56 16.14
C ILE A 3 -16.74 5.66 14.94
N ASP A 4 -16.02 6.78 14.89
CA ASP A 4 -14.91 7.11 13.98
C ASP A 4 -15.04 6.61 12.54
N GLY A 5 -15.69 7.41 11.70
CA GLY A 5 -15.91 7.19 10.26
C GLY A 5 -14.64 7.10 9.40
N LYS A 6 -13.78 6.11 9.64
CA LYS A 6 -12.65 5.76 8.79
C LYS A 6 -13.07 4.66 7.82
N THR A 7 -13.74 5.09 6.76
CA THR A 7 -13.77 4.34 5.51
C THR A 7 -12.32 4.15 5.06
N THR A 8 -11.95 2.97 4.56
CA THR A 8 -10.68 2.67 3.91
C THR A 8 -10.55 3.50 2.63
N GLN A 9 -10.38 4.81 2.77
CA GLN A 9 -10.65 5.81 1.74
C GLN A 9 -9.34 6.46 1.34
N MET A 10 -8.94 6.24 0.09
CA MET A 10 -7.99 7.14 -0.57
C MET A 10 -8.65 8.52 -0.60
N ASP A 11 -8.03 9.50 0.07
CA ASP A 11 -8.53 10.87 0.10
C ASP A 11 -7.97 11.61 -1.11
N VAL A 12 -8.84 12.02 -2.03
CA VAL A 12 -8.45 12.69 -3.28
C VAL A 12 -8.98 14.12 -3.25
N LYS A 13 -8.09 15.11 -3.22
CA LYS A 13 -8.41 16.54 -3.25
C LYS A 13 -8.09 17.13 -4.61
N GLU A 14 -9.07 17.74 -5.28
CA GLU A 14 -8.84 18.54 -6.49
C GLU A 14 -8.29 19.91 -6.06
N LEU A 15 -7.03 20.21 -6.41
CA LEU A 15 -6.29 21.40 -5.94
C LEU A 15 -6.36 22.56 -6.93
N GLU A 16 -6.24 22.30 -8.22
CA GLU A 16 -6.13 23.34 -9.24
C GLU A 16 -6.89 22.90 -10.49
N LYS A 17 -7.73 23.80 -11.00
CA LYS A 17 -8.55 23.60 -12.18
C LYS A 17 -8.43 24.83 -13.08
N ASP A 18 -7.32 24.88 -13.83
CA ASP A 18 -7.04 25.94 -14.80
C ASP A 18 -7.15 25.38 -16.23
N GLY A 19 -8.21 25.77 -16.94
CA GLY A 19 -8.54 25.24 -18.27
C GLY A 19 -8.73 23.71 -18.28
N LEU A 20 -7.94 23.00 -19.10
CA LEU A 20 -7.92 21.52 -19.15
C LEU A 20 -7.01 20.87 -18.09
N LYS A 21 -6.21 21.65 -17.37
CA LYS A 21 -5.30 21.10 -16.35
C LYS A 21 -6.07 20.84 -15.07
N ARG A 22 -5.89 19.65 -14.52
CA ARG A 22 -6.44 19.25 -13.22
C ARG A 22 -5.31 18.66 -12.37
N ARG A 23 -5.13 19.18 -11.17
CA ARG A 23 -4.18 18.64 -10.18
C ARG A 23 -4.96 17.99 -9.04
N TYR A 24 -4.57 16.77 -8.68
CA TYR A 24 -5.15 16.02 -7.58
C TYR A 24 -4.07 15.68 -6.55
N GLU A 25 -4.38 15.91 -5.28
CA GLU A 25 -3.60 15.40 -4.15
C GLU A 25 -4.27 14.15 -3.61
N VAL A 26 -3.52 13.05 -3.53
CA VAL A 26 -4.04 11.78 -3.03
C VAL A 26 -3.34 11.45 -1.72
N THR A 27 -4.08 11.41 -0.62
CA THR A 27 -3.57 10.98 0.68
C THR A 27 -3.91 9.50 0.89
N ILE A 28 -2.88 8.70 1.11
CA ILE A 28 -3.00 7.26 1.38
C ILE A 28 -2.83 7.05 2.89
N ALA A 29 -3.75 6.31 3.50
CA ALA A 29 -3.63 5.95 4.91
C ALA A 29 -2.42 5.03 5.15
N ALA A 30 -1.71 5.22 6.26
CA ALA A 30 -0.51 4.45 6.59
C ALA A 30 -0.77 2.93 6.66
N ASP A 31 -1.96 2.52 7.11
CA ASP A 31 -2.38 1.12 7.14
C ASP A 31 -2.48 0.48 5.74
N ASP A 32 -3.00 1.22 4.75
CA ASP A 32 -3.09 0.71 3.36
C ASP A 32 -1.69 0.53 2.76
N LEU A 33 -0.78 1.47 3.03
CA LEU A 33 0.61 1.36 2.60
C LEU A 33 1.29 0.14 3.23
N LYS A 34 1.08 -0.10 4.53
CA LYS A 34 1.61 -1.27 5.24
C LYS A 34 1.05 -2.57 4.66
N ALA A 35 -0.26 -2.65 4.46
CA ALA A 35 -0.91 -3.83 3.88
C ALA A 35 -0.37 -4.16 2.48
N ARG A 36 -0.19 -3.15 1.61
CA ARG A 36 0.43 -3.35 0.28
C ARG A 36 1.87 -3.81 0.37
N ARG A 37 2.64 -3.25 1.30
CA ARG A 37 4.03 -3.65 1.55
C ARG A 37 4.10 -5.12 1.97
N ASP A 38 3.29 -5.52 2.95
CA ASP A 38 3.24 -6.89 3.45
C ASP A 38 2.79 -7.89 2.37
N ALA A 39 1.76 -7.53 1.59
CA ALA A 39 1.35 -8.33 0.44
C ALA A 39 2.50 -8.51 -0.56
N LYS A 40 3.25 -7.43 -0.84
CA LYS A 40 4.38 -7.51 -1.77
C LYS A 40 5.51 -8.38 -1.24
N LEU A 41 5.79 -8.29 0.05
CA LEU A 41 6.77 -9.15 0.73
C LEU A 41 6.36 -10.62 0.64
N GLU A 42 5.08 -10.95 0.82
CA GLU A 42 4.57 -12.32 0.70
C GLU A 42 4.66 -12.87 -0.74
N GLU A 43 4.42 -12.04 -1.76
CA GLU A 43 4.66 -12.42 -3.16
C GLU A 43 6.14 -12.73 -3.43
N LEU A 44 7.02 -11.85 -2.94
CA LEU A 44 8.46 -12.00 -3.08
C LEU A 44 8.95 -13.25 -2.33
N ARG A 45 8.39 -13.55 -1.16
CA ARG A 45 8.73 -14.76 -0.37
C ARG A 45 8.57 -16.05 -1.18
N LYS A 46 7.54 -16.13 -2.02
CA LYS A 46 7.22 -17.30 -2.85
C LYS A 46 8.20 -17.46 -4.02
N THR A 47 8.74 -16.35 -4.54
CA THR A 47 9.52 -16.32 -5.78
C THR A 47 11.02 -16.10 -5.56
N ALA A 48 11.41 -15.52 -4.42
CA ALA A 48 12.78 -15.19 -4.10
C ALA A 48 13.64 -16.45 -3.93
N ARG A 49 14.82 -16.43 -4.55
CA ARG A 49 15.86 -17.43 -4.42
C ARG A 49 17.00 -16.82 -3.62
N ILE A 50 16.97 -17.03 -2.30
CA ILE A 50 18.00 -16.52 -1.39
C ILE A 50 18.97 -17.66 -1.06
N PRO A 51 20.29 -17.47 -1.19
CA PRO A 51 21.27 -18.50 -0.84
C PRO A 51 21.10 -18.95 0.62
N GLY A 52 21.09 -20.26 0.85
CA GLY A 52 20.82 -20.85 2.17
C GLY A 52 19.34 -21.10 2.49
N PHE A 53 18.41 -20.53 1.71
CA PHE A 53 16.98 -20.80 1.85
C PHE A 53 16.45 -21.58 0.65
N ARG A 54 15.63 -22.61 0.93
CA ARG A 54 14.90 -23.31 -0.13
C ARG A 54 13.93 -22.32 -0.80
N PRO A 55 13.89 -22.23 -2.14
CA PRO A 55 12.98 -21.32 -2.85
C PRO A 55 11.55 -21.43 -2.31
N GLY A 56 10.93 -20.29 -2.01
CA GLY A 56 9.57 -20.22 -1.44
C GLY A 56 9.45 -20.34 0.08
N LYS A 57 10.53 -20.64 0.80
CA LYS A 57 10.55 -20.80 2.27
C LYS A 57 11.50 -19.80 2.96
N VAL A 58 11.49 -18.56 2.48
CA VAL A 58 12.22 -17.45 3.12
C VAL A 58 11.39 -16.92 4.29
N PRO A 59 11.95 -16.78 5.50
CA PRO A 59 11.23 -16.18 6.61
C PRO A 59 11.19 -14.65 6.50
N LEU A 60 10.01 -14.06 6.68
CA LEU A 60 9.84 -12.63 6.90
C LEU A 60 9.97 -12.39 8.41
N SER A 61 11.21 -12.37 8.93
CA SER A 61 11.39 -11.95 10.32
C SER A 61 11.21 -10.44 10.41
N HIS A 62 10.31 -10.06 11.32
CA HIS A 62 9.90 -8.72 11.67
C HIS A 62 11.08 -7.83 12.07
#